data_AF-A0A7S1QTY4-F1
#
_entry.id   AF-A0A7S1QTY4-F1
#
_cell.length_a   1.000
_cell.length_b   1.000
_cell.length_c   1.000
_cell.angle_alpha   90.00
_cell.angle_beta   90.00
_cell.angle_gamma   90.00
#
_symmetry.space_group_name_H-M   'P 1'
#
loop_
_entity.id
_entity.type
_entity.pdbx_description
1 polymer ?
#
loop_
_entity_poly.entity_id
_entity_poly.type
_entity_poly.pdbx_seq_one_letter_code
_entity_poly.pdbx_strand_id
1 'polypeptide(L)'
;AAARGARIEASMVAAKPIQMLNKALLLARRSSLSDVTERLEHRMGKISLSGRYHRLPKRIGDEYEVSETVLGTGYSGTVLMASRRDHPQQKFAVKSLNLTRLASEKLEQLKSEVENYLRMDHPHITRLHDVYESRQHLHLVMECMEGGEL
;
A
#
# COMPACT_ATOMS: atom_id res chain seq x y z
N ALA A 1 -6.01 -3.34 69.44
CA ALA A 1 -4.81 -3.89 68.77
C ALA A 1 -4.97 -3.74 67.26
N ALA A 2 -3.93 -3.23 66.60
CA ALA A 2 -3.60 -3.19 65.15
C ALA A 2 -4.66 -3.62 64.11
N ALA A 3 -5.13 -2.79 63.16
CA ALA A 3 -4.47 -2.16 62.01
C ALA A 3 -4.32 -3.06 60.75
N ARG A 4 -4.84 -2.53 59.61
CA ARG A 4 -4.37 -2.59 58.20
C ARG A 4 -5.13 -3.40 57.14
N GLY A 5 -5.43 -2.71 56.04
CA GLY A 5 -5.43 -3.19 54.64
C GLY A 5 -6.80 -3.58 54.08
N ALA A 6 -7.26 -3.21 52.88
CA ALA A 6 -6.76 -2.36 51.80
C ALA A 6 -7.94 -2.09 50.85
N ARG A 7 -7.81 -1.00 50.10
CA ARG A 7 -8.72 -0.42 49.10
C ARG A 7 -8.51 -1.06 47.73
N ILE A 8 -9.57 -1.49 47.02
CA ILE A 8 -9.65 -1.55 45.53
C ILE A 8 -11.11 -1.84 45.14
N GLU A 9 -11.88 -0.81 44.83
CA GLU A 9 -12.22 -0.33 43.48
C GLU A 9 -13.45 -1.01 42.87
N ALA A 10 -14.55 -0.25 42.91
CA ALA A 10 -15.71 -0.43 42.07
C ALA A 10 -15.37 -0.05 40.62
N SER A 11 -15.58 -0.96 39.68
CA SER A 11 -15.96 -0.60 38.31
C SER A 11 -16.33 -1.86 37.52
N MET A 12 -17.61 -2.03 37.18
CA MET A 12 -17.97 -2.76 35.98
C MET A 12 -19.16 -2.06 35.35
N VAL A 13 -18.80 -1.20 34.40
CA VAL A 13 -19.62 -0.28 33.64
C VAL A 13 -20.54 -1.03 32.66
N ALA A 14 -21.77 -0.50 32.60
CA ALA A 14 -22.79 -0.53 31.56
C ALA A 14 -22.46 -1.04 30.13
N ALA A 15 -23.47 -1.73 29.58
CA ALA A 15 -23.98 -1.75 28.20
C ALA A 15 -23.07 -1.34 27.02
N LYS A 16 -23.15 -2.11 25.91
CA LYS A 16 -23.70 -1.63 24.62
C LYS A 16 -23.67 -2.72 23.53
N PRO A 17 -24.84 -3.21 23.06
CA PRO A 17 -24.97 -4.13 21.91
C PRO A 17 -24.35 -3.61 20.60
N ILE A 18 -24.09 -2.30 20.51
CA ILE A 18 -23.50 -1.62 19.36
C ILE A 18 -22.05 -2.06 19.08
N GLN A 19 -21.31 -2.59 20.07
CA GLN A 19 -19.93 -3.05 19.83
C GLN A 19 -19.84 -4.33 18.97
N MET A 20 -20.89 -5.17 18.94
CA MET A 20 -20.88 -6.35 18.07
C MET A 20 -21.10 -5.99 16.59
N LEU A 21 -21.88 -4.94 16.30
CA LEU A 21 -22.14 -4.50 14.93
C LEU A 21 -20.86 -3.94 14.28
N ASN A 22 -20.01 -3.29 15.08
CA ASN A 22 -18.69 -2.84 14.62
C ASN A 22 -17.72 -3.99 14.37
N LYS A 23 -17.91 -5.19 14.96
CA LYS A 23 -17.02 -6.32 14.71
C LYS A 23 -17.28 -6.94 13.34
N ALA A 24 -18.54 -7.03 12.90
CA ALA A 24 -18.88 -7.43 11.54
C ALA A 24 -18.42 -6.38 10.50
N LEU A 25 -18.52 -5.09 10.81
CA LEU A 25 -17.97 -4.02 9.98
C LEU A 25 -16.43 -3.98 10.00
N LEU A 26 -15.77 -4.33 11.11
CA LEU A 26 -14.31 -4.51 11.20
C LEU A 26 -13.85 -5.75 10.41
N LEU A 27 -14.65 -6.80 10.37
CA LEU A 27 -14.39 -7.98 9.53
C LEU A 27 -14.69 -7.68 8.05
N ALA A 28 -15.55 -6.72 7.74
CA ALA A 28 -15.68 -6.14 6.39
C ALA A 28 -14.56 -5.12 6.08
N ARG A 29 -13.84 -4.66 7.11
CA ARG A 29 -12.57 -3.90 7.06
C ARG A 29 -11.37 -4.83 6.82
N ARG A 30 -11.62 -5.98 6.17
CA ARG A 30 -10.60 -6.91 5.71
C ARG A 30 -9.57 -6.16 4.87
N SER A 31 -8.36 -6.08 5.42
CA SER A 31 -7.10 -5.99 4.68
C SER A 31 -6.89 -4.81 3.74
N SER A 32 -7.17 -3.58 4.17
CA SER A 32 -6.64 -2.40 3.47
C SER A 32 -5.11 -2.33 3.66
N LEU A 33 -4.34 -1.83 2.68
CA LEU A 33 -2.92 -1.50 2.88
C LEU A 33 -2.72 -0.28 3.82
N SER A 34 -3.75 0.19 4.55
CA SER A 34 -3.67 1.24 5.56
C SER A 34 -2.52 1.07 6.54
N ASP A 35 -2.26 -0.17 6.93
CA ASP A 35 -1.22 -0.50 7.88
C ASP A 35 0.17 -0.27 7.27
N VAL A 36 0.32 -0.38 5.93
CA VAL A 36 1.58 -0.10 5.24
C VAL A 36 1.92 1.37 5.34
N THR A 37 0.95 2.24 5.06
CA THR A 37 1.14 3.68 5.21
C THR A 37 1.53 4.06 6.64
N GLU A 38 0.86 3.50 7.65
CA GLU A 38 1.15 3.79 9.07
C GLU A 38 2.54 3.27 9.51
N ARG A 39 2.91 2.04 9.14
CA ARG A 39 4.24 1.45 9.41
C ARG A 39 5.36 2.22 8.72
N LEU A 40 5.09 2.69 7.51
CA LEU A 40 6.03 3.45 6.70
C LEU A 40 6.24 4.86 7.27
N GLU A 41 5.17 5.56 7.67
CA GLU A 41 5.24 6.89 8.28
C GLU A 41 6.13 6.91 9.53
N HIS A 42 6.02 5.89 10.39
CA HIS A 42 6.81 5.76 11.61
C HIS A 42 8.32 5.54 11.37
N ARG A 43 8.71 4.95 10.24
CA ARG A 43 10.10 4.56 9.96
C ARG A 43 10.85 5.49 9.00
N MET A 44 10.15 6.15 8.08
CA MET A 44 10.77 7.01 7.05
C MET A 44 10.40 8.49 7.16
N GLY A 45 9.51 8.84 8.10
CA GLY A 45 8.94 10.18 8.19
C GLY A 45 7.80 10.37 7.18
N LYS A 46 6.72 10.97 7.67
CA LYS A 46 5.45 11.16 6.94
C LYS A 46 5.58 11.81 5.57
N ILE A 47 6.50 12.77 5.44
CA ILE A 47 6.69 13.61 4.25
C ILE A 47 7.22 12.81 3.05
N SER A 48 8.11 11.82 3.29
CA SER A 48 8.77 11.08 2.20
C SER A 48 7.88 10.01 1.56
N LEU A 49 6.70 9.76 2.14
CA LEU A 49 5.78 8.68 1.77
C LEU A 49 4.42 9.17 1.33
N SER A 50 3.89 10.21 1.97
CA SER A 50 2.58 10.76 1.62
C SER A 50 2.52 11.25 0.17
N GLY A 51 3.66 11.58 -0.43
CA GLY A 51 3.77 11.97 -1.83
C GLY A 51 3.88 10.81 -2.82
N ARG A 52 4.15 9.58 -2.38
CA ARG A 52 4.42 8.42 -3.24
C ARG A 52 3.41 7.28 -3.11
N TYR A 53 2.64 7.24 -2.03
CA TYR A 53 1.60 6.23 -1.83
C TYR A 53 0.21 6.89 -1.90
N HIS A 54 -0.55 6.54 -2.93
CA HIS A 54 -1.83 7.15 -3.25
C HIS A 54 -2.96 6.14 -3.12
N ARG A 55 -4.10 6.61 -2.61
CA ARG A 55 -5.36 5.87 -2.55
C ARG A 55 -6.45 6.69 -3.21
N LEU A 56 -7.59 6.03 -3.47
CA LEU A 56 -8.81 6.72 -3.85
C LEU A 56 -9.11 7.92 -2.92
N PRO A 57 -9.55 9.07 -3.48
CA PRO A 57 -10.02 9.26 -4.85
C PRO A 57 -8.93 9.41 -5.91
N LYS A 58 -7.66 9.60 -5.53
CA LYS A 58 -6.54 9.78 -6.46
C LYS A 58 -6.22 8.48 -7.19
N ARG A 59 -6.13 8.54 -8.52
CA ARG A 59 -5.92 7.40 -9.42
C ARG A 59 -4.66 7.61 -10.24
N ILE A 60 -4.08 6.52 -10.72
CA ILE A 60 -2.94 6.57 -11.63
C ILE A 60 -3.24 7.41 -12.87
N GLY A 61 -4.46 7.28 -13.41
CA GLY A 61 -4.90 8.01 -14.60
C GLY A 61 -4.98 9.53 -14.43
N ASP A 62 -4.90 10.06 -13.21
CA ASP A 62 -4.93 11.50 -12.94
C ASP A 62 -3.56 12.15 -13.25
N GLU A 63 -2.46 11.39 -13.12
CA GLU A 63 -1.08 11.90 -13.29
C GLU A 63 -0.30 11.18 -14.41
N TYR A 64 -0.67 9.94 -14.71
CA TYR A 64 0.00 9.09 -15.69
C TYR A 64 -0.94 8.68 -16.80
N GLU A 65 -0.37 8.59 -18.00
CA GLU A 65 -0.97 7.97 -19.17
C GLU A 65 -0.31 6.60 -19.36
N VAL A 66 -1.06 5.53 -19.11
CA VAL A 66 -0.59 4.15 -19.29
C VAL A 66 -0.89 3.73 -20.73
N SER A 67 0.14 3.31 -21.47
CA SER A 67 -0.01 2.85 -22.85
C SER A 67 -0.30 1.36 -22.93
N GLU A 68 -0.64 0.89 -24.12
CA GLU A 68 -0.83 -0.53 -24.42
C GLU A 68 0.50 -1.26 -24.68
N THR A 69 1.62 -0.54 -24.69
CA THR A 69 2.94 -1.11 -24.94
C THR A 69 3.38 -1.97 -23.76
N VAL A 70 3.53 -3.27 -23.99
CA VAL A 70 4.04 -4.20 -22.99
C VAL A 70 5.57 -4.13 -22.94
N LEU A 71 6.10 -3.82 -21.75
CA LEU A 71 7.53 -3.80 -21.47
C LEU A 71 8.03 -5.16 -20.95
N GLY A 72 7.14 -5.96 -20.37
CA GLY A 72 7.48 -7.28 -19.89
C GLY A 72 6.24 -8.07 -19.47
N THR A 73 6.33 -9.39 -19.59
CA THR A 73 5.33 -10.33 -19.10
C THR A 73 6.02 -11.34 -18.19
N GLY A 74 5.46 -11.59 -17.02
CA GLY A 74 6.04 -12.55 -16.09
C GLY A 74 5.02 -13.10 -15.11
N TYR A 75 5.48 -13.97 -14.21
CA TYR A 75 4.64 -14.60 -13.18
C TYR A 75 3.85 -13.59 -12.34
N SER A 76 4.42 -12.39 -12.14
CA SER A 76 3.82 -11.33 -11.33
C SER A 76 2.87 -10.40 -12.11
N GLY A 77 2.55 -10.72 -13.37
CA GLY A 77 1.68 -9.93 -14.25
C GLY A 77 2.42 -9.17 -15.34
N THR A 78 1.64 -8.41 -16.11
CA THR A 78 2.12 -7.57 -17.22
C THR A 78 2.64 -6.24 -16.71
N VAL A 79 3.75 -5.79 -17.28
CA VAL A 79 4.32 -4.46 -17.10
C VAL A 79 4.08 -3.66 -18.37
N LEU A 80 3.41 -2.52 -18.23
CA LEU A 80 3.08 -1.62 -19.35
C LEU A 80 3.93 -0.35 -19.28
N MET A 81 4.22 0.24 -20.44
CA MET A 81 4.82 1.57 -20.51
C MET A 81 3.79 2.61 -20.05
N ALA A 82 4.26 3.65 -19.37
CA ALA A 82 3.49 4.84 -19.09
C ALA A 82 4.35 6.10 -19.27
N SER A 83 3.70 7.24 -19.38
CA SER A 83 4.34 8.55 -19.27
C SER A 83 3.58 9.45 -18.31
N ARG A 84 4.30 10.38 -17.66
CA ARG A 84 3.64 11.43 -16.90
C ARG A 84 2.88 12.36 -17.85
N ARG A 85 1.69 12.80 -17.45
CA ARG A 85 0.86 13.70 -18.24
C ARG A 85 1.48 15.09 -18.40
N ASP A 86 2.16 15.58 -17.35
CA ASP A 86 2.84 16.89 -17.38
C ASP A 86 4.21 16.84 -18.07
N HIS A 87 4.83 15.65 -18.17
CA HIS A 87 6.11 15.42 -18.85
C HIS A 87 6.06 14.16 -19.73
N PRO A 88 5.41 14.20 -20.91
CA PRO A 88 5.18 13.00 -21.75
C PRO A 88 6.46 12.31 -22.26
N GLN A 89 7.58 13.03 -22.26
CA GLN A 89 8.91 12.50 -22.61
C GLN A 89 9.47 11.58 -21.53
N GLN A 90 9.04 11.74 -20.27
CA GLN A 90 9.48 10.90 -19.17
C GLN A 90 8.70 9.58 -19.15
N LYS A 91 9.40 8.48 -19.39
CA LYS A 91 8.84 7.13 -19.46
C LYS A 91 8.95 6.40 -18.12
N PHE A 92 7.94 5.58 -17.86
CA PHE A 92 7.79 4.77 -16.65
C PHE A 92 7.31 3.38 -17.02
N ALA A 93 7.54 2.43 -16.11
CA ALA A 93 7.00 1.09 -16.17
C ALA A 93 5.92 0.91 -15.11
N VAL A 94 4.72 0.46 -15.49
CA VAL A 94 3.59 0.26 -14.59
C VAL A 94 3.30 -1.22 -14.47
N LYS A 95 3.54 -1.77 -13.27
CA LYS A 95 3.14 -3.13 -12.91
C LYS A 95 1.81 -3.09 -12.19
N SER A 96 0.81 -3.79 -12.75
CA SER A 96 -0.55 -3.84 -12.19
C SER A 96 -0.82 -5.20 -11.56
N LEU A 97 -1.17 -5.21 -10.28
CA LEU A 97 -1.51 -6.42 -9.54
C LEU A 97 -3.00 -6.43 -9.20
N ASN A 98 -3.65 -7.56 -9.40
CA ASN A 98 -5.05 -7.74 -9.00
C ASN A 98 -5.12 -8.26 -7.55
N LEU A 99 -5.58 -7.40 -6.65
CA LEU A 99 -5.72 -7.68 -5.23
C LEU A 99 -6.84 -8.67 -4.91
N THR A 100 -7.88 -8.76 -5.73
CA THR A 100 -9.02 -9.66 -5.47
C THR A 100 -8.68 -11.13 -5.70
N ARG A 101 -7.59 -11.39 -6.44
CA ARG A 101 -7.10 -12.75 -6.73
C ARG A 101 -6.08 -13.25 -5.71
N LEU A 102 -5.71 -12.43 -4.72
CA LEU A 102 -4.70 -12.79 -3.72
C LEU A 102 -5.36 -13.33 -2.45
N ALA A 103 -4.81 -14.43 -1.93
CA ALA A 103 -5.11 -14.89 -0.58
C ALA A 103 -4.60 -13.88 0.46
N SER A 104 -5.23 -13.83 1.64
CA SER A 104 -4.90 -12.85 2.69
C SER A 104 -3.42 -12.90 3.13
N GLU A 105 -2.81 -14.09 3.21
CA GLU A 105 -1.38 -14.21 3.52
C GLU A 105 -0.49 -13.62 2.42
N LYS A 106 -0.85 -13.83 1.16
CA LYS A 106 -0.09 -13.29 0.02
C LYS A 106 -0.23 -11.77 -0.07
N LEU A 107 -1.37 -11.24 0.34
CA LEU A 107 -1.58 -9.82 0.45
C LEU A 107 -0.60 -9.20 1.47
N GLU A 108 -0.48 -9.75 2.69
CA GLU A 108 0.49 -9.26 3.70
C GLU A 108 1.95 -9.36 3.25
N GLN A 109 2.31 -10.39 2.48
CA GLN A 109 3.62 -10.47 1.84
C GLN A 109 3.83 -9.34 0.83
N LEU A 110 2.85 -9.09 -0.05
CA LEU A 110 2.89 -7.99 -1.02
C LEU A 110 2.99 -6.63 -0.31
N LYS A 111 2.27 -6.43 0.79
CA LYS A 111 2.36 -5.23 1.62
C LYS A 111 3.80 -4.96 2.06
N SER A 112 4.44 -6.00 2.61
CA SER A 112 5.83 -5.92 3.10
C SER A 112 6.83 -5.71 1.96
N GLU A 113 6.59 -6.34 0.81
CA GLU A 113 7.43 -6.17 -0.40
C GLU A 113 7.38 -4.74 -0.91
N VAL A 114 6.18 -4.15 -1.03
CA VAL A 114 6.00 -2.76 -1.46
C VAL A 114 6.59 -1.78 -0.45
N GLU A 115 6.45 -2.04 0.84
CA GLU A 115 7.08 -1.26 1.91
C GLU A 115 8.62 -1.26 1.78
N ASN A 116 9.21 -2.42 1.51
CA ASN A 116 10.66 -2.52 1.28
C ASN A 116 11.04 -1.82 -0.02
N TYR A 117 10.25 -1.98 -1.08
CA TYR A 117 10.56 -1.40 -2.37
C TYR A 117 10.55 0.14 -2.34
N LEU A 118 9.58 0.74 -1.64
CA LEU A 118 9.54 2.20 -1.44
C LEU A 118 10.76 2.76 -0.70
N ARG A 119 11.48 1.92 0.05
CA ARG A 119 12.69 2.27 0.80
C ARG A 119 13.97 2.11 0.00
N MET A 120 13.94 1.37 -1.10
CA MET A 120 15.13 1.12 -1.90
C MET A 120 15.41 2.32 -2.79
N ASP A 121 16.59 2.91 -2.60
CA ASP A 121 17.17 3.91 -3.49
C ASP A 121 18.61 3.49 -3.76
N HIS A 122 18.83 2.78 -4.88
CA HIS A 122 20.11 2.19 -5.21
C HIS A 122 20.31 2.20 -6.73
N PRO A 123 21.51 2.56 -7.24
CA PRO A 123 21.75 2.74 -8.68
C PRO A 123 21.57 1.48 -9.55
N HIS A 124 21.46 0.30 -8.93
CA HIS A 124 21.26 -0.99 -9.61
C HIS A 124 19.89 -1.63 -9.33
N ILE A 125 18.98 -0.91 -8.68
CA ILE A 125 17.61 -1.37 -8.41
C ILE A 125 16.67 -0.31 -8.97
N THR A 126 15.72 -0.73 -9.81
CA THR A 126 14.73 0.19 -10.39
C THR A 126 14.02 0.96 -9.31
N ARG A 127 13.87 2.28 -9.48
CA ARG A 127 13.20 3.08 -8.46
C ARG A 127 11.68 2.89 -8.50
N LEU A 128 11.05 2.74 -7.33
CA LEU A 128 9.59 2.84 -7.17
C LEU A 128 9.21 4.32 -6.93
N HIS A 129 8.58 4.94 -7.93
CA HIS A 129 8.18 6.34 -7.90
C HIS A 129 6.88 6.53 -7.13
N ASP A 130 5.83 5.84 -7.57
CA ASP A 130 4.49 6.00 -7.03
C ASP A 130 3.75 4.67 -6.94
N VAL A 131 2.85 4.58 -5.97
CA VAL A 131 1.98 3.44 -5.74
C VAL A 131 0.54 3.94 -5.72
N TYR A 132 -0.33 3.35 -6.53
CA TYR A 132 -1.76 3.65 -6.52
C TYR A 132 -2.53 2.42 -6.10
N GLU A 133 -3.17 2.49 -4.94
CA GLU A 133 -4.03 1.44 -4.40
C GLU A 133 -5.51 1.78 -4.64
N SER A 134 -6.20 0.81 -5.22
CA SER A 134 -7.66 0.76 -5.26
C SER A 134 -8.15 -0.50 -4.52
N ARG A 135 -9.48 -0.68 -4.44
CA ARG A 135 -10.06 -1.88 -3.82
C ARG A 135 -9.69 -3.19 -4.53
N GLN A 136 -9.36 -3.11 -5.83
CA GLN A 136 -9.19 -4.30 -6.67
C GLN A 136 -7.80 -4.41 -7.28
N HIS A 137 -7.10 -3.29 -7.41
CA HIS A 137 -5.82 -3.22 -8.10
C HIS A 137 -4.80 -2.40 -7.32
N LEU A 138 -3.54 -2.82 -7.43
CA LEU A 138 -2.37 -2.07 -6.98
C LEU A 138 -1.49 -1.79 -8.21
N HIS A 139 -1.21 -0.52 -8.47
CA HIS A 139 -0.34 -0.10 -9.57
C HIS A 139 0.97 0.42 -8.99
N LEU A 140 2.09 -0.16 -9.43
CA LEU A 140 3.44 0.25 -9.07
C LEU A 140 4.04 0.99 -10.25
N VAL A 141 4.27 2.30 -10.10
CA VAL A 141 4.93 3.15 -11.10
C VAL A 141 6.42 3.14 -10.81
N MET A 142 7.17 2.55 -11.74
CA MET A 142 8.60 2.29 -11.60
C MET A 142 9.37 3.03 -12.68
N GLU A 143 10.65 3.24 -12.42
CA GLU A 143 11.61 3.67 -13.43
C GLU A 143 11.57 2.76 -14.66
N CYS A 144 11.53 3.36 -15.85
CA CYS A 144 11.63 2.62 -17.11
C CYS A 144 13.11 2.41 -17.43
N MET A 145 13.56 1.15 -17.48
CA MET A 145 14.93 0.85 -17.89
C MET A 145 15.01 0.82 -19.42
N GLU A 146 15.83 1.70 -19.98
CA GLU A 146 16.15 1.70 -21.42
C GLU A 146 17.34 0.78 -21.66
N GLY A 147 17.05 -0.49 -21.92
CA GLY A 147 18.04 -1.54 -22.12
C GLY A 147 17.39 -2.87 -21.76
N GLY A 148 17.32 -3.79 -22.73
CA GLY A 148 16.67 -5.09 -22.57
C GLY A 148 17.26 -5.95 -21.45
N GLU A 149 16.65 -7.12 -21.27
CA GLU A 149 16.93 -8.08 -20.19
C GLU A 149 18.44 -8.35 -19.97
N LEU A 150 18.80 -8.55 -18.70
CA LEU A 150 20.13 -9.02 -18.25
C LEU A 150 20.46 -10.42 -18.78
#